data_AF-A0A4R0YMF8-F1
#
_entry.id   AF-A0A4R0YMF8-F1
#
_cell.length_a   1.000
_cell.length_b   1.000
_cell.length_c   1.000
_cell.angle_alpha   90.00
_cell.angle_beta   90.00
_cell.angle_gamma   90.00
#
_symmetry.space_group_name_H-M   'P 1'
#
loop_
_entity.id
_entity.type
_entity.pdbx_description
1 polymer ?
#
loop_
_entity_poly.entity_id
_entity_poly.type
_entity_poly.pdbx_seq_one_letter_code
_entity_poly.pdbx_strand_id
1 'polypeptide(L)'
;MTAATPAPPRPSDPLAMLLAAPHRAMFLVGAIALLGNMVWWTWALVAAWRGLPFAPQAMPAAWAHGFLMQYATLAPFVLGFLLTVFPRWLNTPEVPRRAYASVFGLMLGGGGLVLLAQSGMPDMLRPGLAAMLAGWLVALSVLGTRLHQAGYRDLWAVSAFMALLAGAVGLTLALCYALGGAAVLMQAAISIGTFGLLVPVYATVAHRMLPFFSNNVLAGYRMVRPAWSLVGMLALSLAHLGLDLADISRWRWLADLPMAALLLWQWLAWQPWKARRPGLLAVLYVALAWLPLSFGLFAADSLALMLHGSSGWARAPLHALTIGFFGSMLVAMVTRVTHGHSGRPLAMGAVPWFAFIGLQAAAIVRVLADAAAQPWPWYVAAAALWLLALTPWVVRSAWIYLTPRRDGKPG
;
A
#
# COMPACT_ATOMS: atom_id res chain seq x y z
N MET A 1 28.21 0.31 -50.62
CA MET A 1 27.89 -0.57 -49.48
C MET A 1 26.66 -0.01 -48.77
N THR A 2 25.49 -0.56 -49.04
CA THR A 2 24.23 -0.18 -48.39
C THR A 2 24.25 -0.68 -46.94
N ALA A 3 24.29 0.24 -45.98
CA ALA A 3 24.20 -0.08 -44.57
C ALA A 3 22.85 -0.76 -44.30
N ALA A 4 22.89 -2.01 -43.84
CA ALA A 4 21.70 -2.73 -43.43
C ALA A 4 21.04 -1.97 -42.27
N THR A 5 19.80 -1.52 -42.48
CA THR A 5 18.92 -1.05 -41.41
C THR A 5 18.85 -2.13 -40.33
N PRO A 6 19.13 -1.81 -39.04
CA PRO A 6 19.02 -2.80 -37.99
C PRO A 6 17.58 -3.31 -37.95
N ALA A 7 17.43 -4.63 -37.95
CA ALA A 7 16.14 -5.27 -37.81
C ALA A 7 15.40 -4.73 -36.58
N PRO A 8 14.09 -4.50 -36.65
CA PRO A 8 13.32 -4.10 -35.48
C PRO A 8 13.57 -5.13 -34.36
N PRO A 9 13.82 -4.68 -33.11
CA PRO A 9 14.05 -5.61 -32.01
C PRO A 9 12.85 -6.57 -31.93
N ARG A 10 13.15 -7.88 -31.86
CA ARG A 10 12.12 -8.92 -31.72
C ARG A 10 11.17 -8.52 -30.59
N PRO A 11 9.84 -8.78 -30.71
CA PRO A 11 8.94 -8.59 -29.59
C PRO A 11 9.49 -9.42 -28.42
N SER A 12 9.93 -8.71 -27.39
CA SER A 12 10.45 -9.31 -26.17
C SER A 12 9.37 -10.17 -25.56
N ASP A 13 9.70 -11.42 -25.20
CA ASP A 13 8.85 -12.29 -24.39
C ASP A 13 8.24 -11.45 -23.23
N PRO A 14 6.91 -11.32 -23.13
CA PRO A 14 6.26 -10.53 -22.10
C PRO A 14 6.70 -10.90 -20.68
N LEU A 15 6.99 -12.19 -20.44
CA LEU A 15 7.48 -12.64 -19.14
C LEU A 15 8.92 -12.17 -18.89
N ALA A 16 9.80 -12.25 -19.89
CA ALA A 16 11.15 -11.68 -19.79
C ALA A 16 11.13 -10.16 -19.55
N MET A 17 10.18 -9.44 -20.16
CA MET A 17 9.98 -8.01 -19.96
C MET A 17 9.52 -7.69 -18.53
N LEU A 18 8.51 -8.41 -18.01
CA LEU A 18 8.05 -8.26 -16.63
C LEU A 18 9.15 -8.57 -15.60
N LEU A 19 9.95 -9.60 -15.87
CA LEU A 19 11.08 -10.00 -15.04
C LEU A 19 12.36 -9.23 -15.35
N ALA A 20 12.31 -8.11 -16.07
CA ALA A 20 13.48 -7.26 -16.28
C ALA A 20 13.83 -6.44 -15.02
N ALA A 21 12.83 -6.15 -14.17
CA ALA A 21 13.06 -5.50 -12.89
C ALA A 21 11.98 -5.87 -11.86
N PRO A 22 12.31 -5.95 -10.55
CA PRO A 22 11.37 -6.40 -9.52
C PRO A 22 10.07 -5.58 -9.47
N HIS A 23 10.19 -4.25 -9.56
CA HIS A 23 9.02 -3.36 -9.50
C HIS A 23 8.03 -3.61 -10.65
N ARG A 24 8.45 -4.02 -11.85
CA ARG A 24 7.54 -4.18 -13.00
C ARG A 24 6.58 -5.36 -12.77
N ALA A 25 7.14 -6.54 -12.48
CA ALA A 25 6.36 -7.72 -12.17
C ALA A 25 5.45 -7.49 -10.95
N MET A 26 6.01 -7.00 -9.84
CA MET A 26 5.26 -6.85 -8.59
C MET A 26 4.22 -5.73 -8.64
N PHE A 27 4.48 -4.63 -9.36
CA PHE A 27 3.47 -3.57 -9.54
C PHE A 27 2.35 -4.03 -10.46
N LEU A 28 2.61 -4.91 -11.44
CA LEU A 28 1.56 -5.53 -12.22
C LEU A 28 0.66 -6.41 -11.34
N VAL A 29 1.23 -7.23 -10.45
CA VAL A 29 0.45 -8.03 -9.48
C VAL A 29 -0.44 -7.13 -8.64
N GLY A 30 0.14 -6.08 -8.05
CA GLY A 30 -0.61 -5.11 -7.27
C GLY A 30 -1.72 -4.43 -8.08
N ALA A 31 -1.46 -4.09 -9.34
CA ALA A 31 -2.44 -3.45 -10.21
C ALA A 31 -3.61 -4.36 -10.61
N ILE A 32 -3.33 -5.64 -10.90
CA ILE A 32 -4.36 -6.66 -11.16
C ILE A 32 -5.19 -6.89 -9.90
N ALA A 33 -4.54 -7.10 -8.76
CA ALA A 33 -5.21 -7.30 -7.47
C ALA A 33 -6.03 -6.08 -7.06
N LEU A 34 -5.56 -4.86 -7.35
CA LEU A 34 -6.28 -3.62 -7.05
C LEU A 34 -7.63 -3.55 -7.76
N LEU A 35 -7.71 -3.91 -9.05
CA LEU A 35 -8.98 -3.95 -9.76
C LEU A 35 -9.82 -5.17 -9.35
N GLY A 36 -9.23 -6.36 -9.33
CA GLY A 36 -9.94 -7.61 -9.02
C GLY A 36 -10.59 -7.58 -7.63
N ASN A 37 -9.83 -7.23 -6.60
CA ASN A 37 -10.33 -7.18 -5.22
C ASN A 37 -11.36 -6.06 -5.02
N MET A 38 -11.24 -4.94 -5.72
CA MET A 38 -12.22 -3.85 -5.62
C MET A 38 -13.49 -4.10 -6.42
N VAL A 39 -13.42 -4.82 -7.54
CA VAL A 39 -14.62 -5.32 -8.25
C VAL A 39 -15.38 -6.27 -7.34
N TRP A 40 -14.68 -7.24 -6.74
CA TRP A 40 -15.28 -8.15 -5.76
C TRP A 40 -15.88 -7.38 -4.57
N TRP A 41 -15.16 -6.41 -4.00
CA TRP A 41 -15.65 -5.63 -2.86
C TRP A 41 -16.84 -4.74 -3.22
N THR A 42 -16.84 -4.13 -4.39
CA THR A 42 -17.98 -3.33 -4.88
C THR A 42 -19.21 -4.22 -5.03
N TRP A 43 -19.05 -5.43 -5.58
CA TRP A 43 -20.13 -6.40 -5.65
C TRP A 43 -20.61 -6.83 -4.25
N ALA A 44 -19.70 -7.07 -3.30
CA ALA A 44 -20.07 -7.38 -1.92
C ALA A 44 -20.92 -6.29 -1.27
N LEU A 45 -20.58 -5.01 -1.50
CA LEU A 45 -21.35 -3.87 -1.01
C LEU A 45 -22.72 -3.76 -1.69
N VAL A 46 -22.79 -3.94 -3.01
CA VAL A 46 -24.05 -3.91 -3.76
C VAL A 46 -24.97 -5.04 -3.32
N ALA A 47 -24.44 -6.26 -3.20
CA ALA A 47 -25.21 -7.42 -2.79
C ALA A 47 -25.76 -7.25 -1.36
N ALA A 48 -24.94 -6.76 -0.43
CA ALA A 48 -25.38 -6.43 0.91
C ALA A 48 -26.45 -5.33 0.95
N TRP A 49 -26.26 -4.25 0.17
CA TRP A 49 -27.22 -3.14 0.13
C TRP A 49 -28.56 -3.52 -0.49
N ARG A 50 -28.54 -4.35 -1.53
CA ARG A 50 -29.73 -4.72 -2.33
C ARG A 50 -30.36 -6.05 -1.94
N GLY A 51 -29.79 -6.77 -0.96
CA GLY A 51 -30.23 -8.11 -0.57
C GLY A 51 -30.07 -9.13 -1.70
N LEU A 52 -29.05 -8.97 -2.56
CA LEU A 52 -28.80 -9.89 -3.67
C LEU A 52 -28.04 -11.13 -3.18
N PRO A 53 -28.18 -12.28 -3.86
CA PRO A 53 -27.39 -13.45 -3.56
C PRO A 53 -25.90 -13.16 -3.71
N PHE A 54 -25.11 -13.69 -2.78
CA PHE A 54 -23.67 -13.54 -2.75
C PHE A 54 -23.03 -14.92 -2.59
N ALA A 55 -21.94 -15.17 -3.32
CA ALA A 55 -21.29 -16.48 -3.33
C ALA A 55 -20.83 -16.88 -1.91
N PRO A 56 -20.63 -18.18 -1.63
CA PRO A 56 -20.01 -18.60 -0.37
C PRO A 56 -18.67 -17.90 -0.13
N GLN A 57 -18.45 -17.46 1.10
CA GLN A 57 -17.31 -16.67 1.51
C GLN A 57 -16.46 -17.47 2.51
N ALA A 58 -15.14 -17.50 2.34
CA ALA A 58 -14.25 -18.21 3.26
C ALA A 58 -14.07 -17.50 4.62
N MET A 59 -14.35 -16.20 4.67
CA MET A 59 -14.39 -15.39 5.89
C MET A 59 -15.38 -14.21 5.74
N PRO A 60 -15.75 -13.51 6.81
CA PRO A 60 -16.59 -12.31 6.72
C PRO A 60 -16.05 -11.32 5.68
N ALA A 61 -16.91 -10.84 4.78
CA ALA A 61 -16.49 -10.01 3.63
C ALA A 61 -15.72 -8.75 4.05
N ALA A 62 -16.09 -8.14 5.19
CA ALA A 62 -15.39 -6.99 5.73
C ALA A 62 -13.94 -7.31 6.17
N TRP A 63 -13.68 -8.53 6.66
CA TRP A 63 -12.33 -9.01 6.98
C TRP A 63 -11.56 -9.32 5.72
N ALA A 64 -12.19 -10.03 4.77
CA ALA A 64 -11.58 -10.34 3.48
C ALA A 64 -11.18 -9.06 2.72
N HIS A 65 -12.01 -8.02 2.70
CA HIS A 65 -11.67 -6.73 2.11
C HIS A 65 -10.42 -6.12 2.76
N GLY A 66 -10.42 -6.03 4.10
CA GLY A 66 -9.26 -5.53 4.84
C GLY A 66 -7.99 -6.32 4.52
N PHE A 67 -8.07 -7.66 4.56
CA PHE A 67 -6.94 -8.54 4.30
C PHE A 67 -6.44 -8.45 2.85
N LEU A 68 -7.33 -8.58 1.87
CA LEU A 68 -7.01 -8.53 0.44
C LEU A 68 -6.36 -7.19 0.07
N MET A 69 -6.92 -6.07 0.54
CA MET A 69 -6.34 -4.75 0.24
C MET A 69 -4.93 -4.59 0.80
N GLN A 70 -4.66 -5.11 2.00
CA GLN A 70 -3.36 -4.94 2.65
C GLN A 70 -2.31 -5.92 2.11
N TYR A 71 -2.61 -7.21 2.11
CA TYR A 71 -1.65 -8.28 1.83
C TYR A 71 -1.62 -8.71 0.36
N ALA A 72 -2.75 -8.69 -0.35
CA ALA A 72 -2.81 -9.11 -1.75
C ALA A 72 -2.71 -7.93 -2.74
N THR A 73 -3.13 -6.72 -2.34
CA THR A 73 -3.13 -5.53 -3.22
C THR A 73 -1.96 -4.59 -2.95
N LEU A 74 -1.84 -4.04 -1.74
CA LEU A 74 -0.82 -3.02 -1.43
C LEU A 74 0.58 -3.63 -1.23
N ALA A 75 0.68 -4.79 -0.60
CA ALA A 75 1.96 -5.41 -0.33
C ALA A 75 2.78 -5.75 -1.59
N PRO A 76 2.22 -6.19 -2.73
CA PRO A 76 2.99 -6.32 -3.96
C PRO A 76 3.68 -5.03 -4.41
N PHE A 77 3.04 -3.86 -4.27
CA PHE A 77 3.70 -2.59 -4.55
C PHE A 77 4.85 -2.32 -3.56
N VAL A 78 4.64 -2.60 -2.28
CA VAL A 78 5.70 -2.48 -1.25
C VAL A 78 6.89 -3.38 -1.58
N LEU A 79 6.65 -4.67 -1.85
CA LEU A 79 7.67 -5.65 -2.17
C LEU A 79 8.39 -5.29 -3.48
N GLY A 80 7.66 -4.88 -4.52
CA GLY A 80 8.25 -4.44 -5.78
C GLY A 80 9.17 -3.23 -5.62
N PHE A 81 8.75 -2.27 -4.81
CA PHE A 81 9.56 -1.11 -4.46
C PHE A 81 10.80 -1.53 -3.67
N LEU A 82 10.63 -2.23 -2.56
CA LEU A 82 11.74 -2.61 -1.67
C LEU A 82 12.74 -3.53 -2.37
N LEU A 83 12.31 -4.57 -3.08
CA LEU A 83 13.23 -5.43 -3.86
C LEU A 83 14.03 -4.66 -4.92
N THR A 84 13.54 -3.49 -5.37
CA THR A 84 14.25 -2.61 -6.30
C THR A 84 15.19 -1.63 -5.57
N VAL A 85 14.76 -1.04 -4.46
CA VAL A 85 15.50 0.07 -3.81
C VAL A 85 16.39 -0.36 -2.64
N PHE A 86 16.08 -1.45 -1.94
CA PHE A 86 16.90 -1.93 -0.82
C PHE A 86 18.36 -2.11 -1.20
N PRO A 87 18.67 -2.80 -2.33
CA PRO A 87 20.06 -2.99 -2.71
C PRO A 87 20.80 -1.66 -2.90
N ARG A 88 20.10 -0.64 -3.42
CA ARG A 88 20.64 0.70 -3.64
C ARG A 88 20.81 1.48 -2.34
N TRP A 89 19.87 1.35 -1.39
CA TRP A 89 19.99 1.98 -0.08
C TRP A 89 21.18 1.44 0.71
N LEU A 90 21.46 0.14 0.56
CA LEU A 90 22.49 -0.57 1.31
C LEU A 90 23.81 -0.70 0.55
N ASN A 91 23.90 -0.21 -0.69
CA ASN A 91 25.03 -0.40 -1.60
C ASN A 91 25.45 -1.89 -1.76
N THR A 92 24.45 -2.76 -1.96
CA THR A 92 24.62 -4.20 -2.15
C THR A 92 24.22 -4.63 -3.57
N PRO A 93 24.65 -5.81 -4.05
CA PRO A 93 24.24 -6.32 -5.35
C PRO A 93 22.70 -6.43 -5.51
N GLU A 94 22.23 -6.19 -6.74
CA GLU A 94 20.82 -6.30 -7.09
C GLU A 94 20.23 -7.68 -6.74
N VAL A 95 18.92 -7.73 -6.55
CA VAL A 95 18.22 -8.99 -6.24
C VAL A 95 18.25 -9.91 -7.46
N PRO A 96 18.70 -11.18 -7.32
CA PRO A 96 18.74 -12.10 -8.45
C PRO A 96 17.35 -12.38 -9.00
N ARG A 97 17.23 -12.48 -10.34
CA ARG A 97 15.95 -12.68 -11.05
C ARG A 97 15.10 -13.83 -10.52
N ARG A 98 15.72 -14.98 -10.25
CA ARG A 98 15.02 -16.14 -9.69
C ARG A 98 14.26 -15.82 -8.41
N ALA A 99 14.84 -14.98 -7.54
CA ALA A 99 14.25 -14.70 -6.24
C ALA A 99 12.98 -13.85 -6.37
N TYR A 100 13.05 -12.72 -7.07
CA TYR A 100 11.86 -11.89 -7.26
C TYR A 100 10.82 -12.52 -8.21
N ALA A 101 11.23 -13.42 -9.12
CA ALA A 101 10.30 -14.21 -9.92
C ALA A 101 9.47 -15.17 -9.05
N SER A 102 10.11 -15.83 -8.07
CA SER A 102 9.38 -16.66 -7.08
C SER A 102 8.41 -15.83 -6.25
N VAL A 103 8.85 -14.67 -5.73
CA VAL A 103 7.96 -13.76 -4.99
C VAL A 103 6.76 -13.34 -5.85
N PHE A 104 7.00 -12.96 -7.10
CA PHE A 104 5.96 -12.61 -8.07
C PHE A 104 4.93 -13.73 -8.25
N GLY A 105 5.36 -14.94 -8.60
CA GLY A 105 4.46 -16.06 -8.85
C GLY A 105 3.65 -16.45 -7.62
N LEU A 106 4.31 -16.49 -6.45
CA LEU A 106 3.68 -16.85 -5.18
C LEU A 106 2.67 -15.81 -4.69
N MET A 107 2.97 -14.51 -4.83
CA MET A 107 2.05 -13.45 -4.45
C MET A 107 0.86 -13.33 -5.40
N LEU A 108 1.08 -13.47 -6.72
CA LEU A 108 0.01 -13.45 -7.71
C LEU A 108 -0.92 -14.66 -7.55
N GLY A 109 -0.35 -15.87 -7.53
CA GLY A 109 -1.11 -17.11 -7.38
C GLY A 109 -1.81 -17.17 -6.03
N GLY A 110 -1.10 -16.87 -4.94
CA GLY A 110 -1.65 -16.87 -3.60
C GLY A 110 -2.78 -15.86 -3.42
N GLY A 111 -2.59 -14.61 -3.84
CA GLY A 111 -3.64 -13.58 -3.81
C GLY A 111 -4.86 -13.94 -4.65
N GLY A 112 -4.65 -14.52 -5.84
CA GLY A 112 -5.72 -15.03 -6.70
C GLY A 112 -6.52 -16.16 -6.03
N LEU A 113 -5.85 -17.10 -5.38
CA LEU A 113 -6.50 -18.19 -4.63
C LEU A 113 -7.32 -17.66 -3.44
N VAL A 114 -6.83 -16.65 -2.71
CA VAL A 114 -7.61 -16.03 -1.64
C VAL A 114 -8.86 -15.32 -2.19
N LEU A 115 -8.74 -14.65 -3.34
CA LEU A 115 -9.90 -14.04 -4.01
C LEU A 115 -10.91 -15.09 -4.48
N LEU A 116 -10.46 -16.23 -5.03
CA LEU A 116 -11.31 -17.36 -5.40
C LEU A 116 -12.01 -17.98 -4.17
N ALA A 117 -11.29 -18.09 -3.05
CA ALA A 117 -11.87 -18.53 -1.78
C ALA A 117 -13.02 -17.64 -1.32
N GLN A 118 -12.89 -16.35 -1.58
CA GLN A 118 -13.90 -15.35 -1.30
C GLN A 118 -14.94 -15.20 -2.43
N SER A 119 -14.86 -16.02 -3.47
CA SER A 119 -15.75 -15.98 -4.65
C SER A 119 -16.41 -17.34 -4.93
N GLY A 120 -16.64 -18.14 -3.89
CA GLY A 120 -17.37 -19.40 -3.98
C GLY A 120 -16.51 -20.68 -3.93
N MET A 121 -15.19 -20.57 -3.76
CA MET A 121 -14.29 -21.73 -3.65
C MET A 121 -13.53 -21.78 -2.31
N PRO A 122 -14.22 -21.85 -1.15
CA PRO A 122 -13.62 -21.59 0.17
C PRO A 122 -12.38 -22.42 0.50
N ASP A 123 -12.25 -23.63 -0.04
CA ASP A 123 -11.09 -24.51 0.12
C ASP A 123 -9.78 -23.90 -0.41
N MET A 124 -9.85 -22.89 -1.28
CA MET A 124 -8.68 -22.18 -1.82
C MET A 124 -8.01 -21.26 -0.81
N LEU A 125 -8.64 -20.97 0.34
CA LEU A 125 -8.10 -20.03 1.32
C LEU A 125 -6.74 -20.48 1.87
N ARG A 126 -6.64 -21.76 2.29
CA ARG A 126 -5.42 -22.34 2.87
C ARG A 126 -4.23 -22.34 1.91
N PRO A 127 -4.34 -22.91 0.69
CA PRO A 127 -3.23 -22.86 -0.27
C PRO A 127 -2.91 -21.43 -0.71
N GLY A 128 -3.89 -20.53 -0.78
CA GLY A 128 -3.67 -19.12 -1.09
C GLY A 128 -2.81 -18.40 -0.05
N LEU A 129 -3.18 -18.51 1.22
CA LEU A 129 -2.42 -17.94 2.34
C LEU A 129 -1.02 -18.55 2.48
N ALA A 130 -0.90 -19.88 2.31
CA ALA A 130 0.39 -20.56 2.34
C ALA A 130 1.32 -20.09 1.21
N ALA A 131 0.80 -19.92 -0.02
CA ALA A 131 1.57 -19.40 -1.14
C ALA A 131 2.02 -17.95 -0.90
N MET A 132 1.13 -17.07 -0.42
CA MET A 132 1.48 -15.69 -0.07
C MET A 132 2.57 -15.63 1.01
N LEU A 133 2.43 -16.43 2.08
CA LEU A 133 3.44 -16.51 3.14
C LEU A 133 4.78 -17.01 2.61
N ALA A 134 4.80 -18.06 1.77
CA ALA A 134 6.03 -18.54 1.14
C ALA A 134 6.71 -17.45 0.30
N GLY A 135 5.95 -16.72 -0.53
CA GLY A 135 6.46 -15.59 -1.31
C GLY A 135 7.03 -14.48 -0.42
N TRP A 136 6.37 -14.21 0.69
CA TRP A 136 6.81 -13.24 1.68
C TRP A 136 8.12 -13.64 2.36
N LEU A 137 8.26 -14.91 2.75
CA LEU A 137 9.48 -15.45 3.36
C LEU A 137 10.67 -15.44 2.40
N VAL A 138 10.43 -15.70 1.10
CA VAL A 138 11.46 -15.52 0.06
C VAL A 138 11.91 -14.05 0.00
N ALA A 139 10.99 -13.10 0.01
CA ALA A 139 11.35 -11.68 0.03
C ALA A 139 12.14 -11.29 1.30
N LEU A 140 11.69 -11.74 2.47
CA LEU A 140 12.37 -11.50 3.75
C LEU A 140 13.77 -12.08 3.77
N SER A 141 13.98 -13.33 3.35
CA SER A 141 15.31 -13.95 3.35
C SER A 141 16.30 -13.15 2.48
N VAL A 142 15.86 -12.70 1.30
CA VAL A 142 16.67 -11.97 0.33
C VAL A 142 17.03 -10.56 0.80
N LEU A 143 16.05 -9.85 1.39
CA LEU A 143 16.25 -8.51 1.94
C LEU A 143 17.03 -8.54 3.25
N GLY A 144 16.76 -9.52 4.12
CA GLY A 144 17.44 -9.73 5.39
C GLY A 144 18.92 -10.08 5.22
N THR A 145 19.25 -10.91 4.22
CA THR A 145 20.66 -11.19 3.86
C THR A 145 21.41 -9.92 3.51
N ARG A 146 20.80 -9.00 2.75
CA ARG A 146 21.43 -7.72 2.37
C ARG A 146 21.54 -6.77 3.55
N LEU A 147 20.52 -6.73 4.39
CA LEU A 147 20.53 -5.92 5.61
C LEU A 147 21.64 -6.38 6.57
N HIS A 148 21.83 -7.69 6.70
CA HIS A 148 22.93 -8.31 7.44
C HIS A 148 24.29 -7.94 6.85
N GLN A 149 24.45 -8.07 5.52
CA GLN A 149 25.69 -7.68 4.82
C GLN A 149 26.04 -6.20 5.02
N ALA A 150 25.03 -5.34 5.11
CA ALA A 150 25.19 -3.90 5.38
C ALA A 150 25.33 -3.56 6.89
N GLY A 151 25.35 -4.57 7.77
CA GLY A 151 25.57 -4.41 9.21
C GLY A 151 24.47 -3.66 9.95
N TYR A 152 23.23 -3.66 9.43
CA TYR A 152 22.06 -3.04 10.08
C TYR A 152 22.18 -1.54 10.40
N ARG A 153 23.07 -0.81 9.70
CA ARG A 153 23.35 0.61 9.99
C ARG A 153 22.32 1.59 9.42
N ASP A 154 21.59 1.21 8.38
CA ASP A 154 20.59 2.08 7.75
C ASP A 154 19.24 1.95 8.47
N LEU A 155 18.89 2.97 9.26
CA LEU A 155 17.66 3.02 10.06
C LEU A 155 16.40 2.79 9.22
N TRP A 156 16.33 3.33 8.00
CA TRP A 156 15.14 3.18 7.16
C TRP A 156 15.04 1.77 6.59
N ALA A 157 16.17 1.15 6.23
CA ALA A 157 16.19 -0.25 5.81
C ALA A 157 15.79 -1.17 6.97
N VAL A 158 16.32 -0.94 8.18
CA VAL A 158 15.92 -1.69 9.38
C VAL A 158 14.43 -1.53 9.65
N SER A 159 13.92 -0.30 9.64
CA SER A 159 12.50 -0.03 9.89
C SER A 159 11.58 -0.71 8.87
N ALA A 160 11.89 -0.58 7.58
CA ALA A 160 11.12 -1.24 6.52
C ALA A 160 11.17 -2.78 6.65
N PHE A 161 12.33 -3.35 7.02
CA PHE A 161 12.47 -4.78 7.24
C PHE A 161 11.65 -5.28 8.44
N MET A 162 11.69 -4.55 9.56
CA MET A 162 10.87 -4.87 10.74
C MET A 162 9.37 -4.83 10.43
N ALA A 163 8.94 -3.88 9.62
CA ALA A 163 7.55 -3.83 9.16
C ALA A 163 7.17 -5.03 8.27
N LEU A 164 8.09 -5.49 7.39
CA LEU A 164 7.88 -6.71 6.62
C LEU A 164 7.83 -7.96 7.52
N LEU A 165 8.61 -8.02 8.60
CA LEU A 165 8.50 -9.10 9.58
C LEU A 165 7.13 -9.11 10.25
N ALA A 166 6.61 -7.94 10.65
CA ALA A 166 5.25 -7.83 11.16
C ALA A 166 4.21 -8.31 10.13
N GLY A 167 4.39 -7.99 8.85
CA GLY A 167 3.56 -8.51 7.77
C GLY A 167 3.58 -10.04 7.66
N ALA A 168 4.76 -10.67 7.83
CA ALA A 168 4.85 -12.13 7.85
C ALA A 168 4.10 -12.74 9.06
N VAL A 169 4.23 -12.12 10.25
CA VAL A 169 3.45 -12.52 11.43
C VAL A 169 1.96 -12.44 11.13
N GLY A 170 1.47 -11.36 10.53
CA GLY A 170 0.08 -11.23 10.15
C GLY A 170 -0.39 -12.32 9.16
N LEU A 171 0.40 -12.65 8.14
CA LEU A 171 0.10 -13.76 7.23
C LEU A 171 0.08 -15.12 7.94
N THR A 172 0.99 -15.36 8.87
CA THR A 172 0.99 -16.57 9.69
C THR A 172 -0.28 -16.67 10.54
N LEU A 173 -0.69 -15.58 11.20
CA LEU A 173 -1.94 -15.56 11.99
C LEU A 173 -3.18 -15.81 11.13
N ALA A 174 -3.23 -15.23 9.92
CA ALA A 174 -4.30 -15.48 8.97
C ALA A 174 -4.33 -16.95 8.52
N LEU A 175 -3.17 -17.58 8.29
CA LEU A 175 -3.08 -19.00 7.98
C LEU A 175 -3.52 -19.87 9.17
N CYS A 176 -3.12 -19.54 10.40
CA CYS A 176 -3.58 -20.23 11.60
C CYS A 176 -5.11 -20.15 11.75
N TYR A 177 -5.72 -19.00 11.48
CA TYR A 177 -7.19 -18.88 11.40
C TYR A 177 -7.78 -19.84 10.34
N ALA A 178 -7.23 -19.87 9.13
CA ALA A 178 -7.71 -20.75 8.05
C ALA A 178 -7.53 -22.25 8.34
N LEU A 179 -6.64 -22.60 9.28
CA LEU A 179 -6.41 -23.95 9.79
C LEU A 179 -7.31 -24.32 10.98
N GLY A 180 -8.29 -23.48 11.33
CA GLY A 180 -9.24 -23.72 12.41
C GLY A 180 -8.95 -22.96 13.70
N GLY A 181 -8.00 -22.02 13.68
CA GLY A 181 -7.74 -21.11 14.80
C GLY A 181 -8.86 -20.09 15.02
N ALA A 182 -8.84 -19.43 16.18
CA ALA A 182 -9.88 -18.48 16.58
C ALA A 182 -9.95 -17.23 15.68
N ALA A 183 -11.14 -16.64 15.59
CA ALA A 183 -11.42 -15.41 14.84
C ALA A 183 -10.50 -14.22 15.20
N VAL A 184 -10.04 -14.14 16.45
CA VAL A 184 -9.12 -13.10 16.92
C VAL A 184 -7.81 -13.09 16.13
N LEU A 185 -7.37 -14.24 15.59
CA LEU A 185 -6.13 -14.33 14.80
C LEU A 185 -6.25 -13.57 13.47
N MET A 186 -7.39 -13.65 12.79
CA MET A 186 -7.63 -12.88 11.57
C MET A 186 -7.77 -11.38 11.85
N GLN A 187 -8.45 -11.02 12.95
CA GLN A 187 -8.57 -9.62 13.37
C GLN A 187 -7.20 -9.02 13.73
N ALA A 188 -6.36 -9.79 14.43
CA ALA A 188 -4.98 -9.42 14.72
C ALA A 188 -4.16 -9.29 13.42
N ALA A 189 -4.30 -10.23 12.47
CA ALA A 189 -3.62 -10.15 11.18
C ALA A 189 -3.95 -8.87 10.40
N ILE A 190 -5.22 -8.45 10.40
CA ILE A 190 -5.68 -7.21 9.76
C ILE A 190 -5.13 -5.98 10.47
N SER A 191 -5.13 -5.97 11.81
CA SER A 191 -4.62 -4.85 12.61
C SER A 191 -3.10 -4.69 12.45
N ILE A 192 -2.37 -5.80 12.50
CA ILE A 192 -0.93 -5.87 12.23
C ILE A 192 -0.63 -5.42 10.80
N GLY A 193 -1.45 -5.81 9.83
CA GLY A 193 -1.29 -5.38 8.44
C GLY A 193 -1.32 -3.86 8.29
N THR A 194 -2.17 -3.18 9.05
CA THR A 194 -2.32 -1.72 8.97
C THR A 194 -1.24 -1.02 9.78
N PHE A 195 -1.12 -1.34 11.08
CA PHE A 195 -0.31 -0.57 12.03
C PHE A 195 1.08 -1.17 12.30
N GLY A 196 1.29 -2.46 12.01
CA GLY A 196 2.60 -3.12 12.09
C GLY A 196 3.35 -3.13 10.76
N LEU A 197 2.63 -3.19 9.64
CA LEU A 197 3.19 -3.27 8.29
C LEU A 197 3.04 -1.95 7.52
N LEU A 198 1.82 -1.56 7.14
CA LEU A 198 1.63 -0.49 6.15
C LEU A 198 1.98 0.91 6.70
N VAL A 199 1.50 1.30 7.88
CA VAL A 199 1.88 2.59 8.48
C VAL A 199 3.40 2.70 8.62
N PRO A 200 4.11 1.73 9.24
CA PRO A 200 5.57 1.75 9.30
C PRO A 200 6.28 1.82 7.95
N VAL A 201 5.88 1.02 6.95
CA VAL A 201 6.49 1.06 5.61
C VAL A 201 6.28 2.42 4.95
N TYR A 202 5.05 2.92 4.93
CA TYR A 202 4.73 4.18 4.27
C TYR A 202 5.41 5.35 4.98
N ALA A 203 5.41 5.39 6.31
CA ALA A 203 6.12 6.40 7.10
C ALA A 203 7.63 6.35 6.83
N THR A 204 8.23 5.18 6.80
CA THR A 204 9.66 5.00 6.51
C THR A 204 10.04 5.50 5.12
N VAL A 205 9.28 5.08 4.10
CA VAL A 205 9.51 5.50 2.72
C VAL A 205 9.30 6.99 2.58
N ALA A 206 8.21 7.54 3.15
CA ALA A 206 7.94 8.97 3.12
C ALA A 206 9.07 9.78 3.80
N HIS A 207 9.48 9.36 5.00
CA HIS A 207 10.52 10.00 5.80
C HIS A 207 11.88 10.02 5.07
N ARG A 208 12.20 8.96 4.32
CA ARG A 208 13.44 8.89 3.53
C ARG A 208 13.34 9.70 2.24
N MET A 209 12.26 9.51 1.49
CA MET A 209 12.18 9.87 0.07
C MET A 209 11.62 11.27 -0.16
N LEU A 210 10.63 11.74 0.59
CA LEU A 210 10.00 13.03 0.30
C LEU A 210 10.91 14.22 0.58
N PRO A 211 11.67 14.25 1.69
CA PRO A 211 12.69 15.28 1.90
C PRO A 211 13.78 15.23 0.82
N PHE A 212 14.17 14.02 0.38
CA PHE A 212 15.13 13.84 -0.71
C PHE A 212 14.60 14.36 -2.04
N PHE A 213 13.35 14.07 -2.41
CA PHE A 213 12.75 14.58 -3.63
C PHE A 213 12.59 16.09 -3.60
N SER A 214 12.22 16.65 -2.46
CA SER A 214 12.07 18.09 -2.27
C SER A 214 13.41 18.80 -2.38
N ASN A 215 14.47 18.26 -1.76
CA ASN A 215 15.82 18.81 -1.83
C ASN A 215 16.39 18.82 -3.25
N ASN A 216 16.04 17.84 -4.08
CA ASN A 216 16.53 17.76 -5.46
C ASN A 216 15.80 18.69 -6.43
N VAL A 217 14.65 19.25 -6.03
CA VAL A 217 13.74 19.97 -6.95
C VAL A 217 13.49 21.41 -6.50
N LEU A 218 13.45 21.67 -5.20
CA LEU A 218 13.11 22.97 -4.63
C LEU A 218 14.38 23.73 -4.24
N ALA A 219 14.56 24.92 -4.82
CA ALA A 219 15.63 25.83 -4.43
C ALA A 219 15.48 26.27 -2.97
N GLY A 220 16.59 26.26 -2.21
CA GLY A 220 16.60 26.68 -0.81
C GLY A 220 15.81 25.77 0.14
N TYR A 221 15.56 24.51 -0.24
CA TYR A 221 14.93 23.53 0.64
C TYR A 221 15.93 23.00 1.68
N ARG A 222 15.58 23.08 2.96
CA ARG A 222 16.34 22.45 4.04
C ARG A 222 15.74 21.08 4.32
N MET A 223 16.54 20.04 4.16
CA MET A 223 16.13 18.67 4.46
C MET A 223 15.92 18.46 5.97
N VAL A 224 14.69 18.15 6.37
CA VAL A 224 14.33 17.85 7.76
C VAL A 224 13.89 16.39 7.85
N ARG A 225 14.65 15.54 8.53
CA ARG A 225 14.33 14.10 8.72
C ARG A 225 15.03 13.51 9.95
N PRO A 226 14.84 14.08 11.15
CA PRO A 226 15.56 13.62 12.32
C PRO A 226 15.16 12.18 12.67
N ALA A 227 16.13 11.36 13.10
CA ALA A 227 15.87 9.94 13.39
C ALA A 227 14.77 9.73 14.44
N TRP A 228 14.69 10.63 15.43
CA TRP A 228 13.70 10.56 16.50
C TRP A 228 12.25 10.62 15.99
N SER A 229 11.97 11.34 14.89
CA SER A 229 10.60 11.47 14.41
C SER A 229 10.12 10.19 13.75
N LEU A 230 10.99 9.49 13.00
CA LEU A 230 10.68 8.15 12.51
C LEU A 230 10.48 7.18 13.67
N VAL A 231 11.39 7.14 14.65
CA VAL A 231 11.28 6.24 15.81
C VAL A 231 9.98 6.52 16.59
N GLY A 232 9.63 7.79 16.79
CA GLY A 232 8.38 8.20 17.42
C GLY A 232 7.15 7.71 16.66
N MET A 233 7.11 7.85 15.33
CA MET A 233 6.02 7.31 14.51
C MET A 233 5.90 5.79 14.66
N LEU A 234 7.02 5.06 14.63
CA LEU A 234 6.99 3.60 14.78
C LEU A 234 6.49 3.19 16.17
N ALA A 235 6.99 3.82 17.23
CA ALA A 235 6.59 3.54 18.60
C ALA A 235 5.10 3.81 18.82
N LEU A 236 4.60 4.95 18.33
CA LEU A 236 3.18 5.31 18.45
C LEU A 236 2.27 4.40 17.61
N SER A 237 2.73 3.95 16.44
CA SER A 237 2.01 2.96 15.62
C SER A 237 1.90 1.61 16.32
N LEU A 238 2.99 1.17 16.98
CA LEU A 238 2.98 -0.05 17.79
C LEU A 238 2.14 0.11 19.07
N ALA A 239 2.11 1.30 19.68
CA ALA A 239 1.25 1.59 20.82
C ALA A 239 -0.23 1.53 20.42
N HIS A 240 -0.63 2.13 19.29
CA HIS A 240 -1.97 1.98 18.72
C HIS A 240 -2.33 0.50 18.53
N LEU A 241 -1.44 -0.25 17.84
CA LEU A 241 -1.63 -1.67 17.59
C LEU A 241 -1.78 -2.46 18.90
N GLY A 242 -0.96 -2.18 19.92
CA GLY A 242 -1.04 -2.85 21.21
C GLY A 242 -2.37 -2.60 21.92
N LEU A 243 -2.89 -1.37 21.85
CA LEU A 243 -4.19 -1.02 22.42
C LEU A 243 -5.35 -1.71 21.70
N ASP A 244 -5.29 -1.84 20.37
CA ASP A 244 -6.27 -2.59 19.58
C ASP A 244 -6.22 -4.09 19.89
N LEU A 245 -5.02 -4.69 19.95
CA LEU A 245 -4.85 -6.12 20.23
C LEU A 245 -5.24 -6.50 21.67
N ALA A 246 -5.13 -5.56 22.61
CA ALA A 246 -5.56 -5.73 24.00
C ALA A 246 -7.05 -5.39 24.22
N ASP A 247 -7.80 -5.09 23.14
CA ASP A 247 -9.24 -4.75 23.18
C ASP A 247 -9.57 -3.58 24.12
N ILE A 248 -8.67 -2.61 24.21
CA ILE A 248 -8.81 -1.39 25.04
C ILE A 248 -8.82 -0.13 24.17
N SER A 249 -9.55 -0.22 23.07
CA SER A 249 -9.63 0.78 21.99
C SER A 249 -10.05 2.18 22.42
N ARG A 250 -10.75 2.33 23.57
CA ARG A 250 -11.09 3.63 24.18
C ARG A 250 -9.88 4.46 24.63
N TRP A 251 -8.72 3.83 24.82
CA TRP A 251 -7.48 4.49 25.23
C TRP A 251 -6.56 4.85 24.06
N ARG A 252 -6.95 4.55 22.81
CA ARG A 252 -6.14 4.80 21.61
C ARG A 252 -5.69 6.24 21.45
N TRP A 253 -6.47 7.21 21.92
CA TRP A 253 -6.11 8.62 21.89
C TRP A 253 -4.74 8.92 22.55
N LEU A 254 -4.31 8.11 23.51
CA LEU A 254 -2.98 8.22 24.14
C LEU A 254 -1.83 8.00 23.14
N ALA A 255 -2.04 7.17 22.12
CA ALA A 255 -1.09 6.97 21.03
C ALA A 255 -1.40 7.91 19.84
N ASP A 256 -2.68 8.06 19.50
CA ASP A 256 -3.12 8.70 18.26
C ASP A 256 -3.02 10.22 18.28
N LEU A 257 -3.27 10.85 19.43
CA LEU A 257 -3.15 12.31 19.54
C LEU A 257 -1.68 12.76 19.43
N PRO A 258 -0.71 12.16 20.15
CA PRO A 258 0.71 12.42 19.91
C PRO A 258 1.16 12.08 18.49
N MET A 259 0.63 10.99 17.91
CA MET A 259 0.95 10.60 16.53
C MET A 259 0.47 11.66 15.54
N ALA A 260 -0.77 12.13 15.66
CA ALA A 260 -1.32 13.20 14.82
C ALA A 260 -0.49 14.50 14.94
N ALA A 261 -0.10 14.88 16.16
CA ALA A 261 0.73 16.06 16.40
C ALA A 261 2.13 15.92 15.76
N LEU A 262 2.78 14.76 15.94
CA LEU A 262 4.09 14.46 15.34
C LEU A 262 4.04 14.49 13.81
N LEU A 263 3.02 13.87 13.22
CA LEU A 263 2.81 13.83 11.78
C LEU A 263 2.50 15.21 11.21
N LEU A 264 1.69 16.01 11.90
CA LEU A 264 1.39 17.38 11.50
C LEU A 264 2.65 18.25 11.55
N TRP A 265 3.41 18.17 12.63
CA TRP A 265 4.71 18.82 12.74
C TRP A 265 5.63 18.41 11.59
N GLN A 266 5.74 17.11 11.29
CA GLN A 266 6.60 16.62 10.22
C GLN A 266 6.16 17.13 8.85
N TRP A 267 4.85 17.13 8.59
CA TRP A 267 4.26 17.65 7.35
C TRP A 267 4.57 19.14 7.19
N LEU A 268 4.39 19.96 8.23
CA LEU A 268 4.74 21.39 8.22
C LEU A 268 6.25 21.60 8.04
N ALA A 269 7.08 20.81 8.71
CA ALA A 269 8.55 20.89 8.61
C ALA A 269 9.05 20.58 7.19
N TRP A 270 8.29 19.79 6.42
CA TRP A 270 8.57 19.51 5.01
C TRP A 270 8.05 20.58 4.05
N GLN A 271 7.43 21.65 4.54
CA GLN A 271 7.12 22.87 3.79
C GLN A 271 6.31 22.62 2.50
N PRO A 272 5.13 21.97 2.59
CA PRO A 272 4.31 21.57 1.44
C PRO A 272 3.93 22.76 0.53
N TRP A 273 3.84 23.97 1.09
CA TRP A 273 3.56 25.20 0.32
C TRP A 273 4.64 25.53 -0.72
N LYS A 274 5.89 25.09 -0.51
CA LYS A 274 6.97 25.24 -1.51
C LYS A 274 6.87 24.21 -2.65
N ALA A 275 6.17 23.10 -2.42
CA ALA A 275 6.12 21.94 -3.30
C ALA A 275 5.00 21.99 -4.36
N ARG A 276 4.60 23.20 -4.82
CA ARG A 276 3.51 23.37 -5.80
C ARG A 276 3.84 22.89 -7.20
N ARG A 277 5.12 22.89 -7.57
CA ARG A 277 5.62 22.36 -8.86
C ARG A 277 6.90 21.56 -8.62
N PRO A 278 7.14 20.47 -9.38
CA PRO A 278 6.25 19.86 -10.37
C PRO A 278 5.04 19.18 -9.71
N GLY A 279 3.95 18.99 -10.44
CA GLY A 279 2.70 18.45 -9.90
C GLY A 279 2.86 17.08 -9.22
N LEU A 280 3.83 16.27 -9.66
CA LEU A 280 4.14 14.97 -9.06
C LEU A 280 4.67 15.10 -7.62
N LEU A 281 5.35 16.21 -7.29
CA LEU A 281 5.76 16.52 -5.93
C LEU A 281 4.57 17.03 -5.10
N ALA A 282 3.73 17.89 -5.68
CA ALA A 282 2.55 18.44 -5.00
C ALA A 282 1.61 17.34 -4.49
N VAL A 283 1.30 16.34 -5.34
CA VAL A 283 0.39 15.26 -4.98
C VAL A 283 0.92 14.36 -3.85
N LEU A 284 2.25 14.23 -3.70
CA LEU A 284 2.85 13.52 -2.56
C LEU A 284 2.53 14.23 -1.24
N TYR A 285 2.56 15.57 -1.23
CA TYR A 285 2.25 16.38 -0.04
C TYR A 285 0.75 16.42 0.27
N VAL A 286 -0.10 16.43 -0.76
CA VAL A 286 -1.55 16.30 -0.57
C VAL A 286 -1.89 14.92 -0.01
N ALA A 287 -1.29 13.85 -0.54
CA ALA A 287 -1.47 12.50 0.00
C ALA A 287 -1.02 12.44 1.47
N LEU A 288 0.14 12.99 1.82
CA LEU A 288 0.63 13.03 3.20
C LEU A 288 -0.31 13.76 4.17
N ALA A 289 -1.05 14.77 3.72
CA ALA A 289 -1.93 15.55 4.61
C ALA A 289 -3.04 14.68 5.24
N TRP A 290 -3.42 13.58 4.57
CA TRP A 290 -4.36 12.61 5.11
C TRP A 290 -3.82 11.84 6.32
N LEU A 291 -2.51 11.72 6.47
CA LEU A 291 -1.90 10.94 7.55
C LEU A 291 -2.14 11.56 8.93
N PRO A 292 -1.79 12.84 9.22
CA PRO A 292 -2.15 13.47 10.48
C PRO A 292 -3.68 13.62 10.64
N LEU A 293 -4.42 13.85 9.55
CA LEU A 293 -5.88 13.93 9.59
C LEU A 293 -6.50 12.60 10.07
N SER A 294 -6.03 11.47 9.54
CA SER A 294 -6.51 10.15 9.92
C SER A 294 -6.25 9.85 11.39
N PHE A 295 -5.02 10.09 11.89
CA PHE A 295 -4.72 9.89 13.32
C PHE A 295 -5.48 10.87 14.21
N GLY A 296 -5.75 12.10 13.75
CA GLY A 296 -6.66 13.02 14.44
C GLY A 296 -8.09 12.46 14.54
N LEU A 297 -8.58 11.83 13.47
CA LEU A 297 -9.88 11.15 13.47
C LEU A 297 -9.88 9.92 14.39
N PHE A 298 -8.80 9.13 14.45
CA PHE A 298 -8.68 8.00 15.40
C PHE A 298 -8.67 8.46 16.85
N ALA A 299 -7.95 9.55 17.15
CA ALA A 299 -7.95 10.16 18.48
C ALA A 299 -9.34 10.67 18.86
N ALA A 300 -10.03 11.36 17.94
CA ALA A 300 -11.40 11.84 18.17
C ALA A 300 -12.40 10.68 18.38
N ASP A 301 -12.29 9.61 17.58
CA ASP A 301 -13.15 8.43 17.70
C ASP A 301 -12.98 7.72 19.05
N SER A 302 -11.74 7.50 19.48
CA SER A 302 -11.46 6.85 20.77
C SER A 302 -11.80 7.73 21.97
N LEU A 303 -11.65 9.06 21.88
CA LEU A 303 -12.17 9.99 22.89
C LEU A 303 -13.69 9.95 22.96
N ALA A 304 -14.40 9.91 21.83
CA ALA A 304 -15.85 9.77 21.81
C ALA A 304 -16.29 8.44 22.45
N LEU A 305 -15.59 7.35 22.15
CA LEU A 305 -15.82 6.05 22.79
C LEU A 305 -15.60 6.10 24.31
N MET A 306 -14.56 6.80 24.76
CA MET A 306 -14.27 6.97 26.19
C MET A 306 -15.32 7.83 26.91
N LEU A 307 -15.74 8.95 26.31
CA LEU A 307 -16.63 9.94 26.94
C LEU A 307 -18.11 9.54 26.85
N HIS A 308 -18.53 8.92 25.75
CA HIS A 308 -19.93 8.65 25.45
C HIS A 308 -20.26 7.15 25.36
N GLY A 309 -19.27 6.26 25.44
CA GLY A 309 -19.48 4.81 25.36
C GLY A 309 -19.75 4.28 23.94
N SER A 310 -19.77 5.14 22.93
CA SER A 310 -20.02 4.77 21.53
C SER A 310 -19.07 5.49 20.58
N SER A 311 -18.60 4.78 19.55
CA SER A 311 -17.91 5.39 18.40
C SER A 311 -18.90 6.18 17.54
N GLY A 312 -18.52 7.41 17.18
CA GLY A 312 -19.33 8.29 16.30
C GLY A 312 -18.96 8.21 14.82
N TRP A 313 -17.86 7.54 14.47
CA TRP A 313 -17.25 7.64 13.13
C TRP A 313 -16.95 6.28 12.48
N ALA A 314 -17.47 5.18 13.04
CA ALA A 314 -17.36 3.81 12.52
C ALA A 314 -15.97 3.46 11.94
N ARG A 315 -15.77 3.49 10.61
CA ARG A 315 -14.49 3.17 9.95
C ARG A 315 -13.90 4.37 9.20
N ALA A 316 -14.41 5.58 9.39
CA ALA A 316 -13.94 6.79 8.74
C ALA A 316 -12.45 7.07 9.01
N PRO A 317 -11.91 6.95 10.25
CA PRO A 317 -10.47 7.16 10.48
C PRO A 317 -9.59 6.20 9.67
N LEU A 318 -10.01 4.93 9.58
CA LEU A 318 -9.32 3.89 8.82
C LEU A 318 -9.38 4.14 7.31
N HIS A 319 -10.48 4.68 6.77
CA HIS A 319 -10.56 4.99 5.34
C HIS A 319 -9.87 6.30 4.98
N ALA A 320 -9.79 7.27 5.90
CA ALA A 320 -8.90 8.41 5.75
C ALA A 320 -7.43 7.94 5.63
N LEU A 321 -7.03 6.92 6.41
CA LEU A 321 -5.71 6.30 6.29
C LEU A 321 -5.55 5.53 4.97
N THR A 322 -6.46 4.60 4.68
CA THR A 322 -6.25 3.59 3.63
C THR A 322 -6.59 4.12 2.24
N ILE A 323 -7.62 4.96 2.08
CA ILE A 323 -7.95 5.61 0.81
C ILE A 323 -7.20 6.93 0.71
N GLY A 324 -7.41 7.82 1.69
CA GLY A 324 -6.84 9.16 1.69
C GLY A 324 -5.33 9.14 1.62
N PHE A 325 -4.66 8.44 2.55
CA PHE A 325 -3.21 8.37 2.56
C PHE A 325 -2.63 7.24 1.69
N PHE A 326 -2.88 5.96 1.99
CA PHE A 326 -2.21 4.85 1.28
C PHE A 326 -2.54 4.83 -0.20
N GLY A 327 -3.81 4.96 -0.58
CA GLY A 327 -4.23 5.02 -1.98
C GLY A 327 -3.61 6.20 -2.73
N SER A 328 -3.71 7.42 -2.18
CA SER A 328 -3.19 8.62 -2.84
C SER A 328 -1.66 8.61 -2.94
N MET A 329 -0.98 8.13 -1.90
CA MET A 329 0.46 7.94 -1.89
C MET A 329 0.88 6.85 -2.87
N LEU A 330 0.10 5.77 -3.02
CA LEU A 330 0.31 4.73 -4.02
C LEU A 330 0.29 5.33 -5.43
N VAL A 331 -0.77 6.05 -5.80
CA VAL A 331 -0.87 6.69 -7.13
C VAL A 331 0.32 7.61 -7.37
N ALA A 332 0.66 8.46 -6.40
CA ALA A 332 1.77 9.41 -6.54
C ALA A 332 3.14 8.71 -6.67
N MET A 333 3.46 7.80 -5.75
CA MET A 333 4.77 7.15 -5.70
C MET A 333 4.95 6.13 -6.83
N VAL A 334 3.94 5.30 -7.11
CA VAL A 334 4.02 4.31 -8.20
C VAL A 334 4.09 5.01 -9.54
N THR A 335 3.33 6.09 -9.78
CA THR A 335 3.50 6.89 -11.01
C THR A 335 4.94 7.40 -11.16
N ARG A 336 5.53 7.91 -10.06
CA ARG A 336 6.92 8.39 -10.06
C ARG A 336 7.92 7.29 -10.39
N VAL A 337 7.82 6.14 -9.74
CA VAL A 337 8.69 4.98 -9.97
C VAL A 337 8.52 4.47 -11.40
N THR A 338 7.28 4.27 -11.84
CA THR A 338 6.95 3.80 -13.18
C THR A 338 7.48 4.73 -14.26
N HIS A 339 7.37 6.06 -14.11
CA HIS A 339 7.95 6.99 -15.06
C HIS A 339 9.49 7.00 -15.02
N GLY A 340 10.07 7.11 -13.82
CA GLY A 340 11.53 7.17 -13.66
C GLY A 340 12.27 5.93 -14.16
N HIS A 341 11.67 4.76 -14.00
CA HIS A 341 12.23 3.49 -14.46
C HIS A 341 11.82 3.11 -15.88
N SER A 342 10.95 3.88 -16.54
CA SER A 342 10.54 3.61 -17.92
C SER A 342 11.03 4.63 -18.95
N GLY A 343 11.93 5.53 -18.54
CA GLY A 343 12.47 6.60 -19.38
C GLY A 343 11.46 7.70 -19.71
N ARG A 344 10.38 7.82 -18.92
CA ARG A 344 9.32 8.81 -19.14
C ARG A 344 9.55 10.04 -18.24
N PRO A 345 9.09 11.24 -18.65
CA PRO A 345 9.19 12.43 -17.82
C PRO A 345 8.53 12.25 -16.45
N LEU A 346 9.19 12.74 -15.40
CA LEU A 346 8.68 12.73 -14.01
C LEU A 346 7.61 13.82 -13.82
N ALA A 347 6.49 13.69 -14.51
CA ALA A 347 5.38 14.63 -14.51
C ALA A 347 4.02 13.94 -14.30
N MET A 348 3.06 14.70 -13.81
CA MET A 348 1.65 14.29 -13.74
C MET A 348 0.98 14.55 -15.09
N GLY A 349 0.72 13.49 -15.86
CA GLY A 349 -0.14 13.53 -17.04
C GLY A 349 -1.62 13.46 -16.68
N ALA A 350 -2.49 13.53 -17.69
CA ALA A 350 -3.94 13.49 -17.51
C ALA A 350 -4.43 12.24 -16.74
N VAL A 351 -3.93 11.05 -17.08
CA VAL A 351 -4.34 9.80 -16.44
C VAL A 351 -3.97 9.74 -14.94
N PRO A 352 -2.71 9.99 -14.52
CA PRO A 352 -2.40 10.11 -13.10
C PRO A 352 -3.18 11.21 -12.37
N TRP A 353 -3.47 12.35 -13.02
CA TRP A 353 -4.27 13.41 -12.42
C TRP A 353 -5.72 12.99 -12.16
N PHE A 354 -6.35 12.38 -13.16
CA PHE A 354 -7.70 11.84 -13.04
C PHE A 354 -7.79 10.81 -11.91
N ALA A 355 -6.84 9.88 -11.85
CA ALA A 355 -6.76 8.89 -10.78
C ALA A 355 -6.60 9.56 -9.41
N PHE A 356 -5.68 10.52 -9.28
CA PHE A 356 -5.43 11.20 -8.02
C PHE A 356 -6.67 11.98 -7.53
N ILE A 357 -7.28 12.80 -8.38
CA ILE A 357 -8.46 13.61 -8.02
C ILE A 357 -9.65 12.70 -7.70
N GLY A 358 -9.91 11.68 -8.51
CA GLY A 358 -10.99 10.72 -8.27
C GLY A 358 -10.80 9.98 -6.95
N LEU A 359 -9.55 9.68 -6.57
CA LEU A 359 -9.25 9.03 -5.30
C LEU A 359 -9.46 9.96 -4.09
N GLN A 360 -9.11 11.24 -4.22
CA GLN A 360 -9.42 12.25 -3.20
C GLN A 360 -10.94 12.35 -2.99
N ALA A 361 -11.71 12.37 -4.07
CA ALA A 361 -13.17 12.39 -4.00
C ALA A 361 -13.71 11.09 -3.38
N ALA A 362 -13.18 9.91 -3.73
CA ALA A 362 -13.55 8.64 -3.12
C ALA A 362 -13.25 8.61 -1.60
N ALA A 363 -12.12 9.17 -1.17
CA ALA A 363 -11.77 9.30 0.24
C ALA A 363 -12.78 10.16 1.00
N ILE A 364 -13.11 11.34 0.46
CA ILE A 364 -14.07 12.27 1.06
C ILE A 364 -15.46 11.62 1.15
N VAL A 365 -15.96 11.06 0.05
CA VAL A 365 -17.27 10.37 0.03
C VAL A 365 -17.28 9.23 1.04
N ARG A 366 -16.21 8.42 1.10
CA ARG A 366 -16.14 7.31 2.04
C ARG A 366 -16.09 7.77 3.50
N VAL A 367 -15.30 8.79 3.83
CA VAL A 367 -15.16 9.30 5.21
C VAL A 367 -16.47 9.93 5.68
N LEU A 368 -17.13 10.71 4.81
CA LEU A 368 -18.40 11.37 5.15
C LEU A 368 -19.60 10.41 5.15
N ALA A 369 -19.49 9.24 4.48
CA ALA A 369 -20.55 8.24 4.46
C ALA A 369 -20.98 7.78 5.86
N ASP A 370 -20.03 7.72 6.81
CA ASP A 370 -20.31 7.26 8.18
C ASP A 370 -21.17 8.27 8.97
N ALA A 371 -21.30 9.52 8.50
CA ALA A 371 -22.19 10.52 9.06
C ALA A 371 -23.58 10.54 8.39
N ALA A 372 -23.80 9.76 7.32
CA ALA A 372 -25.07 9.75 6.60
C ALA A 372 -26.10 8.85 7.31
N ALA A 373 -27.38 9.28 7.32
CA ALA A 373 -28.48 8.48 7.84
C ALA A 373 -28.65 7.14 7.10
N GLN A 374 -28.31 7.10 5.81
CA GLN A 374 -28.26 5.88 5.00
C GLN A 374 -26.87 5.75 4.36
N PRO A 375 -25.93 5.02 4.98
CA PRO A 375 -24.53 5.01 4.55
C PRO A 375 -24.25 4.08 3.36
N TRP A 376 -25.07 3.04 3.15
CA TRP A 376 -24.84 2.01 2.12
C TRP A 376 -24.71 2.54 0.68
N PRO A 377 -25.59 3.44 0.18
CA PRO A 377 -25.43 4.03 -1.15
C PRO A 377 -24.08 4.76 -1.29
N TRP A 378 -23.62 5.43 -0.24
CA TRP A 378 -22.35 6.16 -0.24
C TRP A 378 -21.14 5.22 -0.19
N TYR A 379 -21.24 4.07 0.49
CA TYR A 379 -20.21 3.04 0.43
C TYR A 379 -20.05 2.50 -0.99
N VAL A 380 -21.16 2.19 -1.67
CA VAL A 380 -21.15 1.74 -3.06
C VAL A 380 -20.62 2.83 -3.99
N ALA A 381 -21.06 4.08 -3.81
CA ALA A 381 -20.59 5.22 -4.61
C ALA A 381 -19.08 5.45 -4.46
N ALA A 382 -18.54 5.39 -3.24
CA ALA A 382 -17.10 5.51 -3.00
C ALA A 382 -16.30 4.37 -3.69
N ALA A 383 -16.79 3.13 -3.61
CA ALA A 383 -16.16 1.98 -4.25
C ALA A 383 -16.21 2.06 -5.80
N ALA A 384 -17.34 2.50 -6.36
CA ALA A 384 -17.49 2.73 -7.79
C ALA A 384 -16.59 3.87 -8.29
N LEU A 385 -16.51 4.98 -7.54
CA LEU A 385 -15.63 6.10 -7.84
C LEU A 385 -14.15 5.71 -7.79
N TRP A 386 -13.77 4.88 -6.81
CA TRP A 386 -12.42 4.29 -6.74
C TRP A 386 -12.11 3.48 -8.01
N LEU A 387 -13.00 2.57 -8.42
CA LEU A 387 -12.81 1.75 -9.63
C LEU A 387 -12.73 2.61 -10.88
N LEU A 388 -13.63 3.58 -11.04
CA LEU A 388 -13.63 4.51 -12.16
C LEU A 388 -12.31 5.29 -12.24
N ALA A 389 -11.85 5.84 -11.10
CA ALA A 389 -10.64 6.65 -11.03
C ALA A 389 -9.37 5.84 -11.34
N LEU A 390 -9.25 4.62 -10.80
CA LEU A 390 -8.01 3.85 -10.89
C LEU A 390 -7.91 2.93 -12.11
N THR A 391 -9.03 2.59 -12.76
CA THR A 391 -9.00 1.71 -13.95
C THR A 391 -8.11 2.27 -15.07
N PRO A 392 -8.25 3.53 -15.52
CA PRO A 392 -7.37 4.08 -16.56
C PRO A 392 -5.90 4.12 -16.15
N TRP A 393 -5.63 4.37 -14.87
CA TRP A 393 -4.28 4.40 -14.32
C TRP A 393 -3.63 3.01 -14.27
N VAL A 394 -4.39 1.98 -13.88
CA VAL A 394 -3.94 0.58 -13.91
C VAL A 394 -3.67 0.13 -15.33
N VAL A 395 -4.61 0.36 -16.27
CA VAL A 395 -4.44 -0.04 -17.68
C VAL A 395 -3.20 0.61 -18.28
N ARG A 396 -3.01 1.91 -18.06
CA ARG A 396 -1.81 2.63 -18.51
C ARG A 396 -0.53 2.07 -17.87
N SER A 397 -0.55 1.80 -16.57
CA SER A 397 0.61 1.29 -15.85
C SER A 397 0.99 -0.11 -16.32
N ALA A 398 0.00 -1.01 -16.48
CA ALA A 398 0.19 -2.35 -17.02
C ALA A 398 0.81 -2.31 -18.42
N TRP A 399 0.32 -1.42 -19.30
CA TRP A 399 0.94 -1.21 -20.62
C TRP A 399 2.42 -0.78 -20.51
N ILE A 400 2.77 0.10 -19.56
CA ILE A 400 4.17 0.50 -19.34
C ILE A 400 5.03 -0.68 -18.83
N TYR A 401 4.47 -1.58 -18.02
CA TYR A 401 5.18 -2.76 -17.51
C TYR A 401 5.36 -3.85 -18.57
N LEU A 402 4.53 -3.87 -19.59
CA LEU A 402 4.53 -4.86 -20.67
C LEU A 402 5.17 -4.36 -21.97
N THR A 403 5.64 -3.11 -22.02
CA THR A 403 6.31 -2.54 -23.19
C THR A 403 7.74 -2.13 -22.89
N PRO A 404 8.65 -2.13 -23.88
CA PRO A 404 10.01 -1.64 -23.69
C PRO A 404 10.04 -0.21 -23.16
N ARG A 405 11.13 0.13 -22.47
CA ARG A 405 11.37 1.51 -22.03
C ARG A 405 11.37 2.50 -23.19
N ARG A 406 10.90 3.71 -22.93
CA ARG A 406 10.82 4.78 -23.95
C ARG A 406 12.21 5.29 -24.36
N ASP A 407 13.20 5.18 -23.47
CA ASP A 407 14.57 5.65 -23.69
C ASP A 407 15.49 4.59 -24.33
N GLY A 408 14.96 3.42 -24.71
CA GLY A 408 15.72 2.35 -25.36
C GLY A 408 16.74 1.64 -24.46
N LYS A 409 16.82 1.99 -23.18
CA LYS A 409 17.71 1.32 -22.22
C LYS A 409 17.17 -0.06 -21.82
N PRO A 410 18.01 -0.96 -21.27
CA PRO A 410 17.54 -2.21 -20.70
C PRO A 410 16.48 -1.99 -19.62
N GLY A 411 15.47 -2.85 -19.61
CA GLY A 411 14.38 -2.82 -18.64
C GLY A 411 13.00 -2.77 -19.24
#